data_AF-A0A1E3VTD6-F1
#
_entry.id   AF-A0A1E3VTD6-F1
#
_cell.length_a   1.000
_cell.length_b   1.000
_cell.length_c   1.000
_cell.angle_alpha   90.00
_cell.angle_beta   90.00
_cell.angle_gamma   90.00
#
_symmetry.space_group_name_H-M   'P 1'
#
loop_
_entity.id
_entity.type
_entity.pdbx_description
1 polymer ?
#
loop_
_entity_poly.entity_id
_entity_poly.type
_entity_poly.pdbx_seq_one_letter_code
_entity_poly.pdbx_strand_id
1 'polypeptide(L)'
;MHVSCLDVPRAQGHIEDIRAKYGEDSNQWRVRVLGEFPTADDDTVMPLELVLAAVDRDVMPLSSYIPIWGLDVARFGDDSSALAKRQANKLLEPVKRWRNKDSIQLTA
;
A
#
# COMPACT_ATOMS: atom_id res chain seq x y z
N MET A 1 -4.67 5.73 -9.09
CA MET A 1 -4.31 7.05 -9.64
C MET A 1 -2.80 7.11 -9.65
N HIS A 2 -2.19 7.08 -10.84
CA HIS A 2 -0.75 7.25 -11.02
C HIS A 2 -0.49 8.75 -11.25
N VAL A 3 0.54 9.31 -10.64
CA VAL A 3 0.91 10.73 -10.78
C VAL A 3 2.42 10.82 -10.91
N SER A 4 2.89 11.31 -12.06
CA SER A 4 4.31 11.58 -12.30
C SER A 4 4.65 13.05 -12.03
N CYS A 5 5.84 13.32 -11.51
CA CYS A 5 6.37 14.67 -11.43
C CYS A 5 6.61 15.29 -12.81
N LEU A 6 6.81 14.47 -13.85
CA LEU A 6 6.98 14.96 -15.23
C LEU A 6 5.72 15.71 -15.73
N ASP A 7 4.55 15.36 -15.20
CA ASP A 7 3.28 15.99 -15.56
C ASP A 7 3.02 17.29 -14.76
N VAL A 8 3.91 17.65 -13.84
CA VAL A 8 3.74 18.79 -12.93
C VAL A 8 4.75 19.90 -13.27
N PRO A 9 4.33 21.03 -13.88
CA PRO A 9 5.24 22.08 -14.32
C PRO A 9 6.12 22.68 -13.21
N ARG A 10 5.63 22.70 -11.96
CA ARG A 10 6.37 23.25 -10.82
C ARG A 10 7.38 22.27 -10.21
N ALA A 11 7.44 21.02 -10.66
CA ALA A 11 8.32 20.00 -10.11
C ALA A 11 9.73 19.99 -10.72
N GLN A 12 10.03 20.85 -11.71
CA GLN A 12 11.30 20.84 -12.46
C GLN A 12 12.55 20.83 -11.56
N GLY A 13 12.61 21.71 -10.55
CA GLY A 13 13.77 21.72 -9.64
C GLY A 13 13.95 20.42 -8.85
N HIS A 14 12.84 19.78 -8.45
CA HIS A 14 12.90 18.47 -7.80
C HIS A 14 13.41 17.39 -8.75
N ILE A 15 12.96 17.41 -10.01
CA ILE A 15 13.38 16.46 -11.05
C ILE A 15 14.89 16.58 -11.26
N GLU A 16 15.42 17.78 -11.43
CA GLU A 16 16.87 18.03 -11.63
C GLU A 16 17.71 17.55 -10.44
N ASP A 17 17.27 17.82 -9.22
CA ASP A 17 17.96 17.36 -8.01
C ASP A 17 18.05 15.83 -7.92
N ILE A 18 16.96 15.12 -8.25
CA ILE A 18 16.93 13.66 -8.23
C ILE A 18 17.79 13.09 -9.37
N ARG A 19 17.71 13.68 -10.58
CA ARG A 19 18.56 13.31 -11.71
C ARG A 19 20.04 13.41 -11.36
N ALA A 20 20.45 14.52 -10.77
CA ALA A 20 21.86 14.77 -10.44
C ALA A 20 22.40 13.85 -9.33
N LYS A 21 21.56 13.48 -8.35
CA LYS A 21 21.98 12.65 -7.21
C LYS A 21 21.99 11.16 -7.51
N TYR A 22 21.02 10.67 -8.29
CA TYR A 22 20.78 9.23 -8.42
C TYR A 22 20.82 8.72 -9.86
N GLY A 23 20.72 9.60 -10.86
CA GLY A 23 20.58 9.21 -12.27
C GLY A 23 19.19 8.68 -12.61
N GLU A 24 18.81 8.75 -13.89
CA GLU A 24 17.47 8.38 -14.36
C GLU A 24 17.17 6.87 -14.28
N ASP A 25 18.22 6.04 -14.30
CA ASP A 25 18.06 4.58 -14.24
C ASP A 25 17.87 4.04 -12.80
N SER A 26 17.90 4.91 -11.78
CA SER A 26 17.82 4.53 -10.37
C SER A 26 16.39 4.25 -9.87
N ASN A 27 16.28 3.43 -8.82
CA ASN A 27 15.02 3.22 -8.09
C ASN A 27 14.48 4.54 -7.51
N GLN A 28 15.36 5.43 -7.07
CA GLN A 28 15.01 6.72 -6.51
C GLN A 28 14.37 7.63 -7.55
N TRP A 29 14.88 7.65 -8.79
CA TRP A 29 14.24 8.36 -9.90
C TRP A 29 12.86 7.78 -10.20
N ARG A 30 12.77 6.46 -10.36
CA ARG A 30 11.51 5.77 -10.68
C ARG A 30 10.41 6.05 -9.67
N VAL A 31 10.73 5.99 -8.38
CA VAL A 31 9.77 6.26 -7.30
C VAL A 31 9.46 7.75 -7.14
N ARG A 32 10.49 8.61 -7.09
CA ARG A 32 10.31 10.02 -6.71
C ARG A 32 9.93 10.92 -7.87
N VAL A 33 10.24 10.54 -9.11
CA VAL A 33 9.95 11.33 -10.31
C VAL A 33 8.87 10.68 -11.16
N LEU A 34 9.00 9.39 -11.49
CA LEU A 34 8.02 8.74 -12.37
C LEU A 34 6.72 8.41 -11.65
N GLY A 35 6.74 8.24 -10.33
CA GLY A 35 5.59 7.75 -9.55
C GLY A 35 5.39 6.24 -9.71
N GLU A 36 6.43 5.56 -10.20
CA GLU A 36 6.47 4.13 -10.45
C GLU A 36 7.09 3.39 -9.27
N PHE A 37 6.79 2.10 -9.14
CA PHE A 37 7.39 1.28 -8.10
C PHE A 37 8.88 0.98 -8.37
N PRO A 38 9.67 0.70 -7.32
CA PRO A 38 11.04 0.23 -7.52
C PRO A 38 11.04 -1.13 -8.22
N THR A 39 11.96 -1.33 -9.15
CA THR A 39 12.32 -2.63 -9.70
C THR A 39 13.09 -3.34 -8.61
N ALA A 40 12.50 -4.43 -8.10
CA ALA A 40 13.01 -5.32 -7.05
C ALA A 40 14.24 -4.78 -6.29
N ASP A 41 14.01 -4.08 -5.18
CA ASP A 41 15.07 -3.85 -4.20
C ASP A 41 15.26 -5.13 -3.38
N ASP A 42 16.50 -5.59 -3.24
CA ASP A 42 16.89 -6.72 -2.39
C ASP A 42 16.55 -6.47 -0.90
N ASP A 43 16.30 -5.22 -0.51
CA ASP A 43 15.99 -4.79 0.86
C ASP A 43 14.48 -4.77 1.20
N THR A 44 13.62 -5.35 0.36
CA THR A 44 12.15 -5.36 0.61
C THR A 44 11.68 -6.66 1.25
N VAL A 45 10.95 -6.57 2.38
CA VAL A 45 10.37 -7.75 3.05
C VAL A 45 9.21 -8.36 2.24
N MET A 46 8.49 -7.54 1.47
CA MET A 46 7.37 -7.96 0.63
C MET A 46 7.55 -7.43 -0.80
N PRO A 47 8.06 -8.26 -1.73
CA PRO A 47 8.19 -7.90 -3.13
C PRO A 47 6.85 -7.52 -3.75
N LEU A 48 6.82 -6.42 -4.51
CA LEU A 48 5.61 -5.92 -5.15
C LEU A 48 4.99 -6.95 -6.10
N GLU A 49 5.81 -7.68 -6.86
CA GLU A 49 5.33 -8.72 -7.77
C GLU A 49 4.49 -9.79 -7.06
N LEU A 50 4.86 -10.16 -5.84
CA LEU A 50 4.11 -11.14 -5.04
C LEU A 50 2.78 -10.54 -4.56
N VAL A 51 2.76 -9.24 -4.22
CA VAL A 51 1.54 -8.53 -3.83
C VAL A 51 0.58 -8.45 -5.00
N LEU A 52 1.04 -8.02 -6.18
CA LEU A 52 0.23 -7.94 -7.39
C LEU A 52 -0.32 -9.32 -7.78
N ALA A 53 0.54 -10.34 -7.81
CA ALA A 53 0.13 -11.71 -8.07
C ALA A 53 -0.86 -12.25 -7.03
N ALA A 54 -0.82 -11.77 -5.78
CA ALA A 54 -1.77 -12.16 -4.75
C ALA A 54 -3.13 -11.47 -4.91
N VAL A 55 -3.16 -10.22 -5.38
CA VAL A 55 -4.40 -9.48 -5.68
C VAL A 55 -5.19 -10.15 -6.80
N ASP A 56 -4.50 -10.60 -7.84
CA ASP A 56 -5.14 -11.23 -9.02
C ASP A 56 -5.48 -12.72 -8.80
N ARG A 57 -5.02 -13.32 -7.71
CA ARG A 57 -5.20 -14.74 -7.46
C ARG A 57 -6.63 -15.04 -7.01
N ASP A 58 -7.37 -15.76 -7.85
CA ASP A 58 -8.65 -16.35 -7.42
C ASP A 58 -8.41 -17.64 -6.62
N VAL A 59 -8.82 -17.61 -5.35
CA VAL A 59 -8.72 -18.74 -4.42
C VAL A 59 -10.04 -18.93 -3.69
N MET A 60 -10.33 -20.16 -3.27
CA MET A 60 -11.46 -20.45 -2.39
C MET A 60 -11.01 -20.50 -0.92
N PRO A 61 -11.86 -20.05 0.04
CA PRO A 61 -11.59 -20.23 1.46
C PRO A 61 -11.45 -21.71 1.80
N LEU A 62 -10.49 -22.02 2.67
CA LEU A 62 -10.31 -23.37 3.18
C LEU A 62 -11.31 -23.63 4.31
N SER A 63 -12.23 -24.57 4.10
CA SER A 63 -13.36 -24.86 5.01
C SER A 63 -12.93 -25.31 6.41
N SER A 64 -11.74 -25.90 6.55
CA SER A 64 -11.20 -26.36 7.84
C SER A 64 -10.73 -25.23 8.76
N TYR A 65 -10.71 -23.99 8.28
CA TYR A 65 -10.23 -22.84 9.03
C TYR A 65 -11.38 -21.91 9.39
N ILE A 66 -11.38 -21.45 10.63
CA ILE A 66 -12.30 -20.40 11.06
C ILE A 66 -11.81 -19.02 10.59
N PRO A 67 -12.71 -18.06 10.36
CA PRO A 67 -12.33 -16.68 10.10
C PRO A 67 -11.53 -16.05 11.25
N ILE A 68 -10.46 -15.32 10.90
CA ILE A 68 -9.64 -14.52 11.82
C ILE A 68 -9.81 -13.05 11.47
N TRP A 69 -10.06 -12.23 12.48
CA TRP A 69 -10.30 -10.80 12.35
C TRP A 69 -9.13 -10.05 13.00
N GLY A 70 -8.52 -9.13 12.25
CA GLY A 70 -7.49 -8.22 12.75
C GLY A 70 -8.00 -6.79 12.67
N LEU A 71 -8.02 -6.11 13.81
CA LEU A 71 -8.41 -4.71 13.93
C LEU A 71 -7.17 -3.88 14.31
N ASP A 72 -6.84 -2.90 13.48
CA ASP A 72 -5.85 -1.87 13.77
C ASP A 72 -6.59 -0.56 14.06
N VAL A 73 -6.47 -0.08 15.29
CA VAL A 73 -7.21 1.10 15.77
C VAL A 73 -6.31 2.33 15.65
N ALA A 74 -6.58 3.16 14.65
CA ALA A 74 -6.07 4.52 14.63
C ALA A 74 -6.68 5.27 15.82
N ARG A 75 -5.84 5.97 16.57
CA ARG A 75 -6.30 6.87 17.64
C ARG A 75 -6.87 8.14 17.01
N PHE A 76 -7.27 9.10 17.84
CA PHE A 76 -7.74 10.40 17.37
C PHE A 76 -6.69 11.08 16.47
N GLY A 77 -7.09 11.52 15.28
CA GLY A 77 -6.21 12.11 14.27
C GLY A 77 -6.67 11.82 12.84
N ASP A 78 -5.82 12.13 11.87
CA ASP A 78 -6.14 12.01 10.43
C ASP A 78 -6.03 10.56 9.90
N ASP A 79 -5.45 9.66 10.68
CA ASP A 79 -5.30 8.25 10.34
C ASP A 79 -6.63 7.50 10.39
N SER A 80 -6.72 6.40 9.63
CA SER A 80 -7.91 5.55 9.58
C SER A 80 -7.70 4.24 10.31
N SER A 81 -8.66 3.82 11.14
CA SER A 81 -8.70 2.46 11.68
C SER A 81 -9.07 1.47 10.58
N ALA A 82 -8.52 0.26 10.64
CA ALA A 82 -8.67 -0.77 9.61
C ALA A 82 -9.08 -2.12 10.20
N LEU A 83 -10.06 -2.79 9.58
CA LEU A 83 -10.49 -4.16 9.91
C LEU A 83 -10.27 -5.07 8.72
N ALA A 84 -9.45 -6.11 8.92
CA ALA A 84 -9.23 -7.18 7.97
C ALA A 84 -9.86 -8.47 8.48
N LYS A 85 -10.62 -9.16 7.61
CA LYS A 85 -11.19 -10.48 7.90
C LYS A 85 -10.68 -11.48 6.88
N ARG A 86 -10.01 -12.53 7.35
CA ARG A 86 -9.47 -13.57 6.48
C ARG A 86 -9.87 -14.95 6.96
N GLN A 87 -9.93 -15.89 6.04
CA GLN A 87 -10.02 -17.32 6.33
C GLN A 87 -8.86 -18.02 5.62
N ALA A 88 -7.84 -18.37 6.40
CA ALA A 88 -6.57 -18.87 5.89
C ALA A 88 -5.97 -18.00 4.78
N ASN A 89 -6.05 -18.49 3.53
CA ASN A 89 -5.47 -17.94 2.30
C ASN A 89 -6.33 -16.86 1.63
N LYS A 90 -7.55 -16.60 2.09
CA LYS A 90 -8.47 -15.65 1.45
C LYS A 90 -8.89 -14.52 2.37
N LEU A 91 -8.81 -13.28 1.88
CA LEU A 91 -9.51 -12.14 2.48
C LEU A 91 -11.01 -12.25 2.15
N LEU A 92 -11.87 -12.24 3.16
CA LEU A 92 -13.30 -12.50 3.01
C LEU A 92 -14.07 -11.30 2.42
N GLU A 93 -13.57 -10.09 2.66
CA GLU A 93 -14.10 -8.83 2.15
C GLU A 93 -12.97 -7.80 2.09
N PRO A 94 -13.05 -6.76 1.23
CA PRO A 94 -12.08 -5.68 1.23
C PRO A 94 -11.89 -5.08 2.63
N VAL A 95 -10.65 -4.68 2.96
CA VAL A 95 -10.32 -4.10 4.26
C VAL A 95 -11.22 -2.88 4.53
N LYS A 96 -11.99 -2.96 5.61
CA LYS A 96 -12.87 -1.86 6.03
C LYS A 96 -12.04 -0.80 6.71
N ARG A 97 -12.35 0.47 6.43
CA ARG A 97 -11.63 1.62 6.99
C ARG A 97 -12.61 2.64 7.54
N TRP A 98 -12.27 3.21 8.69
CA TRP A 98 -13.02 4.28 9.32
C TRP A 98 -12.07 5.43 9.67
N ARG A 99 -12.51 6.67 9.45
CA ARG A 99 -11.79 7.89 9.83
C ARG A 99 -12.57 8.62 10.92
N ASN A 100 -11.86 9.38 11.75
CA ASN A 100 -12.45 10.24 12.77
C ASN A 100 -13.40 9.48 13.72
N LYS A 101 -13.06 8.23 14.05
CA LYS A 101 -13.78 7.42 15.02
C LYS A 101 -12.93 7.27 16.27
N ASP A 102 -13.54 7.51 17.43
CA ASP A 102 -12.88 7.19 18.70
C ASP A 102 -12.95 5.68 18.99
N SER A 103 -12.19 5.23 19.99
CA SER A 103 -12.09 3.81 20.35
C SER A 103 -13.44 3.19 20.73
N ILE A 104 -14.35 3.97 21.33
CA ILE A 104 -15.68 3.50 21.76
C ILE A 104 -16.55 3.24 20.53
N GLN A 105 -16.49 4.14 19.54
CA GLN A 105 -17.20 4.01 18.28
C GLN A 105 -16.72 2.83 17.42
N LEU A 106 -15.51 2.32 17.65
CA LEU A 106 -14.96 1.16 16.94
C LEU A 106 -15.32 -0.19 17.60
N THR A 107 -15.80 -0.15 18.85
CA THR A 107 -16.22 -1.36 19.58
C THR A 107 -17.68 -1.78 19.36
N ALA A 108 -18.49 -0.92 18.74
CA ALA A 108 -19.93 -1.10 18.57
C ALA A 108 -20.31 -1.81 17.27
#